data_AF-A0A382DKG1-F1
#
_entry.id   AF-A0A382DKG1-F1
#
_cell.length_a   1.000
_cell.length_b   1.000
_cell.length_c   1.000
_cell.angle_alpha   90.00
_cell.angle_beta   90.00
_cell.angle_gamma   90.00
#
_symmetry.space_group_name_H-M   'P 1'
#
loop_
_entity.id
_entity.type
_entity.pdbx_description
1 polymer ?
#
loop_
_entity_poly.entity_id
_entity_poly.type
_entity_poly.pdbx_seq_one_letter_code
_entity_poly.pdbx_strand_id
1 'polypeptide(L)'
;MSGYSKENQRQNEALQNIMDGGKPEKRIFVSGVDKEFKKELEEKEAQEKKINDERSEIFQEARTPWFCPKCDRIMKKRIDSQYYRRYNHCLDCQVEFENKLAVQGKLNDHIKETVRQNKKSYLKEMKQSIEEWKKAPDTVSFLNQVRPDGYTLDEEQWEVNKDNINKEIEAAEEYLKKLEESI
;
A
#
# COMPACT_ATOMS: atom_id res chain seq x y z
N MET A 1 -47.40 41.26 -1.02
CA MET A 1 -46.55 41.77 -2.12
C MET A 1 -45.73 40.60 -2.67
N SER A 2 -46.29 39.85 -3.60
CA SER A 2 -45.60 38.75 -4.29
C SER A 2 -45.46 39.16 -5.75
N GLY A 3 -44.24 39.44 -6.22
CA GLY A 3 -44.09 39.87 -7.62
C GLY A 3 -42.71 40.36 -8.04
N TYR A 4 -41.88 40.85 -7.12
CA TYR A 4 -40.54 41.34 -7.46
C TYR A 4 -39.50 40.21 -7.47
N SER A 5 -39.61 39.32 -8.45
CA SER A 5 -38.51 38.42 -8.82
C SER A 5 -37.68 39.08 -9.93
N LYS A 6 -36.35 38.90 -9.90
CA LYS A 6 -35.47 39.32 -11.01
C LYS A 6 -35.90 38.69 -12.35
N GLU A 7 -36.52 37.51 -12.31
CA GLU A 7 -37.05 36.84 -13.50
C GLU A 7 -38.27 37.58 -14.07
N ASN A 8 -39.16 38.09 -13.20
CA ASN A 8 -40.33 38.87 -13.62
C ASN A 8 -39.95 40.23 -14.21
N GLN A 9 -38.95 40.91 -13.62
CA GLN A 9 -38.41 42.16 -14.17
C GLN A 9 -37.87 41.93 -15.59
N ARG A 10 -37.09 40.87 -15.77
CA ARG A 10 -36.52 40.51 -17.09
C ARG A 10 -37.56 40.10 -18.12
N GLN A 11 -38.61 39.37 -17.71
CA GLN A 11 -39.72 39.04 -18.61
C GLN A 11 -40.44 40.30 -19.08
N ASN A 12 -40.64 41.28 -18.19
CA ASN A 12 -41.25 42.56 -18.54
C ASN A 12 -40.36 43.37 -19.48
N GLU A 13 -39.04 43.40 -19.26
CA GLU A 13 -38.06 44.06 -20.15
C GLU A 13 -37.99 43.40 -21.53
N ALA A 14 -38.06 42.06 -21.60
CA ALA A 14 -38.12 41.33 -22.86
C ALA A 14 -39.43 41.60 -23.63
N LEU A 15 -40.55 41.69 -22.93
CA LEU A 15 -41.85 42.05 -23.51
C LEU A 15 -41.86 43.49 -24.03
N GLN A 16 -41.28 44.45 -23.29
CA GLN A 16 -41.13 45.83 -23.75
C GLN A 16 -40.31 45.91 -25.04
N ASN A 17 -39.16 45.24 -25.11
CA ASN A 17 -38.34 45.22 -26.32
C ASN A 17 -39.05 44.62 -27.55
N ILE A 18 -39.95 43.65 -27.35
CA ILE A 18 -40.78 43.08 -28.43
C ILE A 18 -41.84 44.10 -28.90
N MET A 19 -42.46 44.81 -27.96
CA MET A 19 -43.46 45.85 -28.26
C MET A 19 -42.84 47.03 -29.03
N ASP A 20 -41.58 47.36 -28.72
CA ASP A 20 -40.79 48.40 -29.40
C ASP A 20 -40.22 47.94 -30.76
N GLY A 21 -40.55 46.71 -31.21
CA GLY A 21 -40.12 46.16 -32.50
C GLY A 21 -38.68 45.63 -32.54
N GLY A 22 -38.00 45.58 -31.41
CA GLY A 22 -36.65 45.02 -31.25
C GLY A 22 -36.64 43.50 -31.06
N LYS A 23 -35.44 42.91 -31.02
CA LYS A 23 -35.24 41.50 -30.65
C LYS A 23 -34.74 41.43 -29.20
N PRO A 24 -35.40 40.67 -28.31
CA PRO A 24 -34.95 40.55 -26.92
C PRO A 24 -33.60 39.84 -26.83
N GLU A 25 -32.84 40.13 -25.78
CA GLU A 25 -31.55 39.50 -25.51
C GLU A 25 -31.68 37.97 -25.42
N LYS A 26 -30.95 37.25 -26.27
CA LYS A 26 -30.93 35.79 -26.24
C LYS A 26 -30.06 35.32 -25.09
N ARG A 27 -30.60 34.46 -24.22
CA ARG A 27 -29.76 33.74 -23.25
C ARG A 27 -28.81 32.81 -23.99
N ILE A 28 -27.51 32.98 -23.75
CA ILE A 28 -26.54 31.94 -23.97
C ILE A 28 -26.66 30.99 -22.77
N PHE A 29 -27.46 29.94 -22.94
CA PHE A 29 -27.40 28.81 -22.01
C PHE A 29 -26.17 27.98 -22.40
N VAL A 30 -25.13 27.97 -21.58
CA VAL A 30 -24.05 26.98 -21.70
C VAL A 30 -24.61 25.66 -21.21
N SER A 31 -25.36 24.99 -22.08
CA SER A 31 -26.01 23.72 -21.79
C SER A 31 -25.01 22.58 -21.94
N GLY A 32 -24.64 21.95 -20.83
CA GLY A 32 -24.22 20.56 -20.78
C GLY A 32 -22.87 20.25 -21.39
N VAL A 33 -21.97 19.72 -20.57
CA VAL A 33 -20.87 18.87 -21.04
C VAL A 33 -21.38 17.92 -22.13
N ASP A 34 -20.67 17.86 -23.27
CA ASP A 34 -21.04 17.04 -24.43
C ASP A 34 -21.42 15.61 -24.00
N LYS A 35 -22.50 15.08 -24.57
CA LYS A 35 -23.00 13.73 -24.24
C LYS A 35 -21.95 12.66 -24.46
N GLU A 36 -21.06 12.87 -25.43
CA GLU A 36 -19.93 11.97 -25.73
C GLU A 36 -18.88 12.03 -24.62
N PHE A 37 -18.46 13.23 -24.21
CA PHE A 37 -17.53 13.41 -23.10
C PHE A 37 -18.08 12.86 -21.77
N LYS A 38 -19.39 12.98 -21.51
CA LYS A 38 -20.02 12.35 -20.33
C LYS A 38 -19.94 10.82 -20.37
N LYS A 39 -20.19 10.21 -21.53
CA LYS A 39 -20.06 8.75 -21.70
C LYS A 39 -18.61 8.30 -21.53
N GLU A 40 -17.66 9.04 -22.08
CA GLU A 40 -16.23 8.75 -21.90
C GLU A 40 -15.80 8.83 -20.42
N LEU A 41 -16.34 9.78 -19.66
CA LEU A 41 -16.14 9.86 -18.20
C LEU A 41 -16.76 8.67 -17.46
N GLU A 42 -18.00 8.31 -17.77
CA GLU A 42 -18.68 7.16 -17.17
C GLU A 42 -17.95 5.84 -17.47
N GLU A 43 -17.44 5.67 -18.69
CA GLU A 43 -16.63 4.51 -19.09
C GLU A 43 -15.29 4.48 -18.34
N LYS A 44 -14.61 5.62 -18.19
CA LYS A 44 -13.38 5.73 -17.38
C LYS A 44 -13.64 5.41 -15.91
N GLU A 45 -14.69 5.96 -15.31
CA GLU A 45 -15.07 5.65 -13.92
C GLU A 45 -15.41 4.16 -13.75
N ALA A 46 -16.09 3.54 -14.71
CA ALA A 46 -16.39 2.11 -14.68
C ALA A 46 -15.12 1.25 -14.79
N GLN A 47 -14.14 1.66 -15.61
CA GLN A 47 -12.83 1.01 -15.70
C GLN A 47 -12.04 1.16 -14.40
N GLU A 48 -12.00 2.36 -13.82
CA GLU A 48 -11.33 2.62 -12.55
C GLU A 48 -11.95 1.82 -11.38
N LYS A 49 -13.28 1.68 -11.34
CA LYS A 49 -13.97 0.84 -10.36
C LYS A 49 -13.54 -0.63 -10.48
N LYS A 50 -13.52 -1.19 -11.68
CA LYS A 50 -13.05 -2.58 -11.90
C LYS A 50 -11.62 -2.78 -11.43
N ILE A 51 -10.72 -1.86 -11.78
CA ILE A 51 -9.31 -1.92 -11.34
C ILE A 51 -9.21 -1.84 -9.81
N ASN A 52 -10.02 -1.01 -9.17
CA ASN A 52 -10.04 -0.90 -7.72
C ASN A 52 -10.62 -2.14 -7.04
N ASP A 53 -11.66 -2.75 -7.61
CA ASP A 53 -12.26 -3.98 -7.10
C ASP A 53 -11.25 -5.14 -7.17
N GLU A 54 -10.59 -5.33 -8.32
CA GLU A 54 -9.53 -6.33 -8.51
C GLU A 54 -8.39 -6.13 -7.49
N ARG A 55 -7.94 -4.89 -7.28
CA ARG A 55 -6.94 -4.58 -6.26
C ARG A 55 -7.44 -4.89 -4.86
N SER A 56 -8.69 -4.54 -4.55
CA SER A 56 -9.28 -4.76 -3.24
C SER A 56 -9.38 -6.25 -2.90
N GLU A 57 -9.71 -7.09 -3.88
CA GLU A 57 -9.75 -8.56 -3.73
C GLU A 57 -8.36 -9.11 -3.40
N ILE A 58 -7.32 -8.70 -4.14
CA ILE A 58 -5.94 -9.15 -3.91
C ILE A 58 -5.44 -8.75 -2.51
N PHE A 59 -5.75 -7.52 -2.06
CA PHE A 59 -5.30 -7.03 -0.75
C PHE A 59 -6.22 -7.42 0.42
N GLN A 60 -7.31 -8.13 0.16
CA GLN A 60 -8.26 -8.52 1.21
C GLN A 60 -7.60 -9.41 2.27
N GLU A 61 -6.68 -10.29 1.86
CA GLU A 61 -5.94 -11.17 2.77
C GLU A 61 -4.92 -10.40 3.63
N ALA A 62 -4.31 -9.36 3.08
CA ALA A 62 -3.32 -8.53 3.77
C ALA A 62 -3.96 -7.53 4.74
N ARG A 63 -5.26 -7.24 4.58
CA ARG A 63 -5.97 -6.27 5.41
C ARG A 63 -6.39 -6.93 6.72
N THR A 64 -6.09 -6.28 7.84
CA THR A 64 -6.58 -6.70 9.15
C THR A 64 -8.08 -6.45 9.24
N PRO A 65 -8.90 -7.48 9.48
CA PRO A 65 -10.33 -7.32 9.62
C PRO A 65 -10.67 -6.62 10.94
N TRP A 66 -11.83 -5.96 10.96
CA TRP A 66 -12.36 -5.32 12.17
C TRP A 66 -12.83 -6.34 13.21
N PHE A 67 -13.24 -7.53 12.73
CA PHE A 67 -13.69 -8.66 13.53
C PHE A 67 -12.73 -9.83 13.35
N CYS A 68 -12.43 -10.53 14.43
CA CYS A 68 -11.57 -11.70 14.36
C CYS A 68 -12.30 -12.87 13.67
N PRO A 69 -11.70 -13.55 12.67
CA PRO A 69 -12.34 -14.66 11.97
C PRO A 69 -12.57 -15.91 12.82
N LYS A 70 -11.93 -16.02 14.00
CA LYS A 70 -12.06 -17.18 14.90
C LYS A 70 -13.15 -17.04 15.96
N CYS A 71 -13.41 -15.82 16.43
CA CYS A 71 -14.28 -15.58 17.58
C CYS A 71 -15.29 -14.45 17.37
N ASP A 72 -15.31 -13.84 16.19
CA ASP A 72 -16.19 -12.73 15.77
C ASP A 72 -16.17 -11.51 16.71
N ARG A 73 -15.19 -11.44 17.62
CA ARG A 73 -15.00 -10.29 18.51
C ARG A 73 -14.32 -9.15 17.77
N ILE A 74 -14.65 -7.94 18.19
CA ILE A 74 -14.06 -6.70 17.68
C ILE A 74 -12.58 -6.63 18.06
N MET A 75 -11.71 -6.49 17.07
CA MET A 75 -10.27 -6.34 17.23
C MET A 75 -9.89 -4.87 17.50
N LYS A 76 -10.16 -4.41 18.72
CA LYS A 76 -9.91 -3.02 19.13
C LYS A 76 -8.54 -2.81 19.78
N LYS A 77 -7.87 -3.86 20.23
CA LYS A 77 -6.63 -3.70 21.01
C LYS A 77 -5.52 -3.22 20.08
N ARG A 78 -4.62 -2.37 20.59
CA ARG A 78 -3.48 -1.83 19.81
C ARG A 78 -2.61 -2.91 19.17
N ILE A 79 -2.58 -4.09 19.79
CA ILE A 79 -1.71 -5.22 19.45
C ILE A 79 -2.43 -6.26 18.57
N ASP A 80 -3.76 -6.20 18.42
CA ASP A 80 -4.53 -7.18 17.64
C ASP A 80 -4.10 -7.22 16.16
N SER A 81 -3.71 -6.08 15.59
CA SER A 81 -3.20 -5.99 14.21
C SER A 81 -1.91 -6.77 14.01
N GLN A 82 -1.01 -6.77 15.00
CA GLN A 82 0.24 -7.52 14.95
C GLN A 82 0.00 -9.03 15.09
N TYR A 83 -0.90 -9.43 15.99
CA TYR A 83 -1.24 -10.84 16.18
C TYR A 83 -1.95 -11.43 14.97
N TYR A 84 -2.82 -10.65 14.30
CA TYR A 84 -3.44 -11.08 13.05
C TYR A 84 -2.40 -11.33 11.96
N ARG A 85 -1.43 -10.42 11.78
CA ARG A 85 -0.35 -10.61 10.78
C ARG A 85 0.51 -11.85 11.04
N ARG A 86 0.63 -12.30 12.29
CA ARG A 86 1.49 -13.45 12.65
C ARG A 86 0.74 -14.77 12.71
N TYR A 87 -0.49 -14.76 13.22
CA TYR A 87 -1.25 -15.99 13.54
C TYR A 87 -2.63 -16.05 12.88
N ASN A 88 -3.04 -15.01 12.14
CA ASN A 88 -4.37 -14.87 11.52
C ASN A 88 -5.55 -14.87 12.51
N HIS A 89 -5.32 -14.38 13.74
CA HIS A 89 -6.39 -14.17 14.73
C HIS A 89 -6.03 -13.10 15.77
N CYS A 90 -7.00 -12.74 16.61
CA CYS A 90 -6.84 -11.73 17.67
C CYS A 90 -6.00 -12.22 18.85
N LEU A 91 -5.62 -11.28 19.72
CA LEU A 91 -4.87 -11.55 20.94
C LEU A 91 -5.61 -12.52 21.88
N ASP A 92 -6.91 -12.35 22.06
CA ASP A 92 -7.68 -13.18 23.00
C ASP A 92 -7.69 -14.65 22.59
N CYS A 93 -7.85 -14.92 21.30
CA CYS A 93 -7.73 -16.28 20.76
C CYS A 93 -6.35 -16.88 20.98
N GLN A 94 -5.29 -16.06 20.94
CA GLN A 94 -3.92 -16.54 21.22
C GLN A 94 -3.72 -16.84 22.70
N VAL A 95 -4.23 -16.00 23.59
CA VAL A 95 -4.19 -16.24 25.04
C VAL A 95 -4.96 -17.50 25.41
N GLU A 96 -6.12 -17.75 24.79
CA GLU A 96 -6.87 -18.99 24.99
C GLU A 96 -6.08 -20.22 24.51
N PHE A 97 -5.34 -20.11 23.41
CA PHE A 97 -4.47 -21.17 22.92
C PHE A 97 -3.30 -21.44 23.87
N GLU A 98 -2.59 -20.41 24.32
CA GLU A 98 -1.48 -20.52 25.26
C GLU A 98 -1.93 -21.07 26.62
N ASN A 99 -3.09 -20.64 27.11
CA ASN A 99 -3.68 -21.17 28.34
C ASN A 99 -4.00 -22.67 28.21
N LYS A 100 -4.55 -23.12 27.08
CA LYS A 100 -4.78 -24.56 26.82
C LYS A 100 -3.46 -25.35 26.83
N LEU A 101 -2.39 -24.80 26.24
CA LEU A 101 -1.07 -25.41 26.28
C LEU A 101 -0.46 -25.42 27.69
N ALA A 102 -0.70 -24.38 28.48
CA ALA A 102 -0.24 -24.27 29.86
C ALA A 102 -0.90 -25.34 30.74
N VAL A 103 -2.22 -25.51 30.63
CA VAL A 103 -2.97 -26.56 31.33
C VAL A 103 -2.48 -27.96 30.94
N GLN A 104 -2.04 -28.15 29.70
CA GLN A 104 -1.43 -29.40 29.23
C GLN A 104 0.05 -29.56 29.62
N GLY A 105 0.69 -28.56 30.23
CA GLY A 105 2.11 -28.56 30.57
C GLY A 105 3.08 -28.43 29.38
N LYS A 106 2.57 -28.23 28.16
CA LYS A 106 3.36 -28.18 26.90
C LYS A 106 3.80 -26.78 26.50
N LEU A 107 3.45 -25.76 27.28
CA LEU A 107 3.76 -24.37 26.96
C LEU A 107 5.27 -24.13 26.79
N ASN A 108 6.10 -24.70 27.67
CA ASN A 108 7.54 -24.55 27.60
C ASN A 108 8.14 -25.14 26.31
N ASP A 109 7.61 -26.27 25.85
CA ASP A 109 8.08 -26.91 24.61
C ASP A 109 7.65 -26.09 23.39
N HIS A 110 6.43 -25.53 23.40
CA HIS A 110 5.97 -24.62 22.36
C HIS A 110 6.85 -23.36 22.28
N ILE A 111 7.24 -22.78 23.42
CA ILE A 111 8.15 -21.62 23.46
C ILE A 111 9.53 -22.00 22.90
N LYS A 112 10.08 -23.16 23.28
CA LYS A 112 11.38 -23.62 22.75
C LYS A 112 11.33 -23.81 21.23
N GLU A 113 10.26 -24.42 20.73
CA GLU A 113 10.09 -24.68 19.31
C GLU A 113 9.92 -23.37 18.51
N THR A 114 9.13 -22.42 19.00
CA THR A 114 8.98 -21.11 18.33
C THR A 114 10.31 -20.34 18.29
N VAL A 115 11.10 -20.37 19.38
CA VAL A 115 12.47 -19.79 19.39
C VAL A 115 13.36 -20.50 18.38
N ARG A 116 13.29 -21.84 18.29
CA ARG A 116 14.07 -22.62 17.33
C ARG A 116 13.70 -22.27 15.88
N GLN A 117 12.41 -22.12 15.58
CA GLN A 117 11.93 -21.72 14.27
C GLN A 117 12.38 -20.30 13.90
N ASN A 118 12.29 -19.35 14.83
CA ASN A 118 12.78 -17.98 14.60
C ASN A 118 14.29 -17.96 14.28
N LYS A 119 15.09 -18.76 14.99
CA LYS A 119 16.53 -18.89 14.70
C LYS A 119 16.78 -19.45 13.30
N LYS A 120 16.03 -20.49 12.89
CA LYS A 120 16.14 -21.07 11.52
C LYS A 120 15.74 -20.07 10.44
N SER A 121 14.66 -19.30 10.66
CA SER A 121 14.23 -18.25 9.72
C SER A 121 15.30 -17.19 9.57
N TYR A 122 15.90 -16.74 10.67
CA TYR A 122 16.99 -15.76 10.64
C TYR A 122 18.22 -16.25 9.86
N LEU A 123 18.60 -17.52 10.05
CA LEU A 123 19.70 -18.12 9.27
C LEU A 123 19.39 -18.22 7.77
N LYS A 124 18.13 -18.50 7.42
CA LYS A 124 17.69 -18.52 6.02
C LYS A 124 17.78 -17.14 5.38
N GLU A 125 17.34 -16.09 6.09
CA GLU A 125 17.48 -14.70 5.64
C GLU A 125 18.95 -14.32 5.45
N MET A 126 19.83 -14.71 6.38
CA MET A 126 21.28 -14.48 6.25
C MET A 126 21.87 -15.19 5.02
N LYS A 127 21.50 -16.45 4.77
CA LYS A 127 21.96 -17.16 3.56
C LYS A 127 21.48 -16.47 2.29
N GLN A 128 20.22 -16.04 2.25
CA GLN A 128 19.68 -15.28 1.13
C GLN A 128 20.47 -13.98 0.91
N SER A 129 20.78 -13.24 1.98
CA SER A 129 21.58 -12.02 1.86
C SER A 129 22.97 -12.29 1.26
N ILE A 130 23.62 -13.40 1.63
CA ILE A 130 24.91 -13.79 1.05
C ILE A 130 24.77 -14.13 -0.44
N GLU A 131 23.71 -14.83 -0.84
CA GLU A 131 23.45 -15.10 -2.26
C GLU A 131 23.21 -13.81 -3.06
N GLU A 132 22.55 -12.82 -2.46
CA GLU A 132 22.37 -11.50 -3.07
C GLU A 132 23.70 -10.76 -3.22
N TRP A 133 24.58 -10.82 -2.22
CA TRP A 133 25.95 -10.28 -2.30
C TRP A 133 26.77 -10.94 -3.40
N LYS A 134 26.66 -12.26 -3.59
CA LYS A 134 27.33 -12.98 -4.69
C LYS A 134 26.84 -12.57 -6.08
N LYS A 135 25.59 -12.11 -6.17
CA LYS A 135 24.96 -11.67 -7.43
C LYS A 135 25.08 -10.16 -7.66
N ALA A 136 25.61 -9.41 -6.69
CA ALA A 136 25.74 -7.97 -6.78
C ALA A 136 26.68 -7.57 -7.94
N PRO A 137 26.38 -6.50 -8.66
CA PRO A 137 27.23 -6.02 -9.75
C PRO A 137 28.58 -5.53 -9.22
N ASP A 138 29.60 -5.66 -10.07
CA ASP A 138 31.00 -5.33 -9.75
C ASP A 138 31.24 -3.83 -9.52
N THR A 139 30.37 -3.01 -10.10
CA THR A 139 30.39 -1.56 -10.00
C THR A 139 29.05 -1.07 -9.49
N VAL A 140 29.10 -0.14 -8.53
CA VAL A 140 27.92 0.57 -8.07
C VAL A 140 27.93 1.94 -8.73
N SER A 141 26.92 2.23 -9.54
CA SER A 141 26.72 3.58 -10.08
C SER A 141 25.84 4.39 -9.14
N PHE A 142 26.32 5.58 -8.79
CA PHE A 142 25.59 6.57 -8.02
C PHE A 142 25.25 7.76 -8.91
N LEU A 143 23.98 8.13 -8.95
CA LEU A 143 23.50 9.24 -9.76
C LEU A 143 23.39 10.49 -8.89
N ASN A 144 24.17 11.50 -9.25
CA ASN A 144 24.34 12.72 -8.50
C ASN A 144 23.74 13.93 -9.23
N GLN A 145 22.93 14.73 -8.53
CA GLN A 145 22.37 15.99 -9.04
C GLN A 145 23.08 17.18 -8.37
N VAL A 146 24.38 17.35 -8.66
CA VAL A 146 25.18 18.43 -8.04
C VAL A 146 25.05 19.76 -8.81
N ARG A 147 24.58 19.69 -10.07
CA ARG A 147 24.53 20.85 -10.96
C ARG A 147 23.33 21.76 -10.68
N PRO A 148 23.49 23.10 -10.73
CA PRO A 148 22.41 24.05 -10.46
C PRO A 148 21.22 24.00 -11.43
N ASP A 149 21.39 23.35 -12.58
CA ASP A 149 20.40 23.31 -13.66
C ASP A 149 19.15 22.48 -13.32
N GLY A 150 19.23 21.61 -12.30
CA GLY A 150 18.09 20.85 -11.77
C GLY A 150 17.64 19.65 -12.61
N TYR A 151 18.23 19.40 -13.78
CA TYR A 151 17.89 18.26 -14.66
C TYR A 151 19.08 17.40 -15.07
N THR A 152 20.31 17.82 -14.79
CA THR A 152 21.53 17.09 -15.16
C THR A 152 21.91 16.08 -14.09
N LEU A 153 22.21 14.85 -14.52
CA LEU A 153 22.66 13.75 -13.68
C LEU A 153 24.12 13.44 -14.00
N ASP A 154 24.99 13.49 -12.99
CA ASP A 154 26.36 13.01 -13.06
C ASP A 154 26.41 11.58 -12.53
N GLU A 155 27.03 10.65 -13.26
CA GLU A 155 27.18 9.26 -12.84
C GLU A 155 28.57 9.05 -12.21
N GLU A 156 28.60 8.66 -10.94
CA GLU A 156 29.82 8.21 -10.26
C GLU A 156 29.84 6.68 -10.21
N GLN A 157 30.91 6.06 -10.70
CA GLN A 157 31.09 4.61 -10.62
C GLN A 157 32.11 4.27 -9.54
N TRP A 158 31.71 3.42 -8.61
CA TRP A 158 32.56 2.95 -7.52
C TRP A 158 32.89 1.48 -7.76
N GLU A 159 34.18 1.17 -7.85
CA GLU A 159 34.68 -0.19 -8.00
C GLU A 159 34.71 -0.91 -6.66
N VAL A 160 34.19 -2.13 -6.64
CA VAL A 160 34.13 -2.94 -5.44
C VAL A 160 35.33 -3.90 -5.39
N ASN A 161 36.02 -3.94 -4.25
CA ASN A 161 37.13 -4.88 -4.04
C ASN A 161 36.62 -6.32 -3.82
N LYS A 162 36.56 -7.08 -4.91
CA LYS A 162 36.05 -8.47 -4.93
C LYS A 162 36.79 -9.42 -4.02
N ASP A 163 38.12 -9.29 -3.94
CA ASP A 163 38.94 -10.24 -3.19
C ASP A 163 38.67 -10.15 -1.69
N ASN A 164 38.41 -8.95 -1.18
CA ASN A 164 38.03 -8.76 0.21
C ASN A 164 36.60 -9.26 0.47
N ILE A 165 35.66 -8.95 -0.42
CA ILE A 165 34.26 -9.40 -0.27
C ILE A 165 34.15 -10.92 -0.32
N ASN A 166 34.85 -11.58 -1.24
CA ASN A 166 34.83 -13.04 -1.33
C ASN A 166 35.35 -13.70 -0.04
N LYS A 167 36.41 -13.15 0.57
CA LYS A 167 36.90 -13.62 1.88
C LYS A 167 35.87 -13.42 2.99
N GLU A 168 35.18 -12.29 3.00
CA GLU A 168 34.12 -12.01 3.97
C GLU A 168 32.91 -12.95 3.78
N ILE A 169 32.55 -13.24 2.53
CA ILE A 169 31.50 -14.20 2.19
C ILE A 169 31.87 -15.61 2.67
N GLU A 170 33.08 -16.08 2.41
CA GLU A 170 33.56 -17.38 2.88
C GLU A 170 33.53 -17.47 4.41
N ALA A 171 34.03 -16.44 5.11
CA ALA A 171 34.00 -16.37 6.56
C ALA A 171 32.57 -16.36 7.11
N ALA A 172 31.65 -15.64 6.45
CA ALA A 172 30.24 -15.60 6.81
C ALA A 172 29.56 -16.97 6.62
N GLU A 173 29.84 -17.68 5.53
CA GLU A 173 29.31 -19.03 5.29
C GLU A 173 29.79 -20.03 6.34
N GLU A 174 31.06 -19.99 6.71
CA GLU A 174 31.60 -20.83 7.78
C GLU A 174 30.94 -20.53 9.12
N TYR A 175 30.73 -19.25 9.44
CA TYR A 175 30.06 -18.83 10.66
C TYR A 175 28.60 -19.32 10.69
N LEU A 176 27.87 -19.20 9.58
CA LEU A 176 26.50 -19.69 9.48
C LEU A 176 26.40 -21.21 9.61
N LYS A 177 27.34 -21.98 9.03
CA LYS A 177 27.38 -23.45 9.22
C LYS A 177 27.55 -23.83 10.70
N LYS A 178 28.46 -23.17 11.41
CA LYS A 178 28.65 -23.38 12.86
C LYS A 178 27.39 -23.04 13.66
N LEU A 179 26.68 -21.98 13.27
CA LEU A 179 25.41 -21.63 13.90
C LEU A 179 24.31 -22.66 13.63
N GLU A 180 24.22 -23.20 12.42
CA GLU A 180 23.26 -24.26 12.08
C GLU A 180 23.49 -25.54 12.88
N GLU A 181 24.74 -25.93 13.08
CA GLU A 181 25.10 -27.09 13.90
C GLU A 181 24.74 -26.92 15.39
N SER A 182 24.60 -25.68 15.86
CA SER A 182 24.28 -25.36 17.26
C SER A 182 22.78 -25.37 17.62
N ILE A 183 21.88 -25.52 16.63
CA ILE A 183 20.40 -25.31 16.77
C ILE A 183 19.58 -26.60 16.74
#